data_AF-A0A178V7Z2-F1
#
_entry.id   AF-A0A178V7Z2-F1
#
_cell.length_a   1.000
_cell.length_b   1.000
_cell.length_c   1.000
_cell.angle_alpha   90.00
_cell.angle_beta   90.00
_cell.angle_gamma   90.00
#
_symmetry.space_group_name_H-M   'P 1'
#
loop_
_entity.id
_entity.type
_entity.pdbx_description
1 polymer ?
#
loop_
_entity_poly.entity_id
_entity_poly.type
_entity_poly.pdbx_seq_one_letter_code
_entity_poly.pdbx_strand_id
1 'polypeptide(L)'
;MADNLNLAGVLGVLLVLTIFHNPIIVYAGEGVPNVALFTFGDSYYDAGNKVFLSQRKDLPQTYWPYGKSRDYPNGKFSDGHIVPDFIADFISIPNGVLPPVLKPGVDISRGVSFAVADASILGAPVESMTLNQQVVKFKNMKSNWNDSYIEKSLFMIYIGTEDYLNFTKANPNADASAQQAFVTNVINRLKNDIKLLYSLGASKFVVQLLAPLGCLPIVRQEYKTGNECYELLNDLAKQHNGKIGPMLNEFAKISTSPYGFQFTVFDFYNAVLRRIATGRSLNYRFFVTNTSCCGVGTHNAYGCGKGNVHSKLCEYQRSYFFFDGRHNTEKAQEEMAHLLYGADPDVVQPMTVRELIVYPTGETMREYWEPNNLAIRRRPSRDFYLGLSAYY
;
A
#
# COMPACT_ATOMS: atom_id res chain seq x y z
N MET A 1 68.46 -4.42 -3.94
CA MET A 1 67.25 -5.12 -3.46
C MET A 1 66.15 -4.79 -4.45
N ALA A 2 65.93 -5.67 -5.42
CA ALA A 2 64.81 -5.54 -6.35
C ALA A 2 63.66 -6.34 -5.72
N ASP A 3 62.71 -5.63 -5.13
CA ASP A 3 61.53 -6.26 -4.55
C ASP A 3 60.67 -6.82 -5.67
N ASN A 4 60.48 -8.14 -5.64
CA ASN A 4 59.59 -8.89 -6.51
C ASN A 4 58.14 -8.44 -6.26
N LEU A 5 57.68 -7.41 -6.97
CA LEU A 5 56.25 -7.18 -7.11
C LEU A 5 55.65 -8.38 -7.87
N ASN A 6 55.01 -9.28 -7.12
CA ASN A 6 54.23 -10.38 -7.67
C ASN A 6 53.17 -9.78 -8.62
N LEU A 7 53.02 -10.38 -9.81
CA LEU A 7 52.04 -10.01 -10.83
C LEU A 7 50.64 -9.79 -10.25
N ALA A 8 50.25 -10.53 -9.22
CA ALA A 8 49.00 -10.34 -8.49
C ALA A 8 48.87 -8.96 -7.82
N GLY A 9 49.97 -8.42 -7.27
CA GLY A 9 50.01 -7.07 -6.68
C GLY A 9 49.87 -5.97 -7.73
N VAL A 10 50.51 -6.13 -8.89
CA VAL A 10 50.41 -5.18 -10.01
C VAL A 10 48.99 -5.18 -10.59
N LEU A 11 48.39 -6.36 -10.78
CA LEU A 11 47.00 -6.50 -11.22
C LEU A 11 46.00 -5.95 -10.20
N GLY A 12 46.25 -6.13 -8.90
CA GLY A 12 45.43 -5.57 -7.84
C GLY A 12 45.44 -4.03 -7.84
N VAL A 13 46.62 -3.42 -8.01
CA VAL A 13 46.76 -1.94 -8.10
C VAL A 13 46.06 -1.41 -9.36
N LEU A 14 46.19 -2.09 -10.51
CA LEU A 14 45.49 -1.71 -11.74
C LEU A 14 43.97 -1.81 -11.60
N LEU A 15 43.44 -2.87 -10.98
CA LEU A 15 42.01 -3.03 -10.73
C LEU A 15 41.48 -1.88 -9.85
N VAL A 16 42.19 -1.57 -8.76
CA VAL A 16 41.84 -0.47 -7.86
C VAL A 16 41.84 0.87 -8.63
N LEU A 17 42.88 1.14 -9.42
CA LEU A 17 42.96 2.36 -10.24
C LEU A 17 41.83 2.46 -11.29
N THR A 18 41.41 1.34 -11.89
CA THR A 18 40.26 1.32 -12.82
C THR A 18 38.92 1.58 -12.16
N ILE A 19 38.72 1.14 -10.90
CA ILE A 19 37.49 1.42 -10.13
C ILE A 19 37.41 2.90 -9.76
N PHE A 20 38.56 3.57 -9.54
CA PHE A 20 38.61 5.00 -9.19
C PHE A 20 38.67 5.96 -10.39
N HIS A 21 39.09 5.52 -11.58
CA HIS A 21 39.17 6.39 -12.78
C HIS A 21 37.83 6.56 -13.50
N ASN A 22 36.88 5.64 -13.33
CA ASN A 22 35.52 5.75 -13.86
C ASN A 22 34.50 5.55 -12.73
N PRO A 23 34.29 6.55 -11.85
CA PRO A 23 33.12 6.50 -10.99
C PRO A 23 31.91 6.37 -11.89
N ILE A 24 31.17 5.26 -11.79
CA ILE A 24 29.85 5.15 -12.39
C ILE A 24 28.99 6.14 -11.61
N ILE A 25 28.88 7.36 -12.14
CA ILE A 25 27.96 8.36 -11.63
C ILE A 25 26.58 7.88 -12.06
N VAL A 26 25.92 7.08 -11.23
CA VAL A 26 24.50 6.79 -11.39
C VAL A 26 23.76 8.01 -10.85
N TYR A 27 23.13 8.77 -11.73
CA TYR A 27 22.22 9.82 -11.27
C TYR A 27 20.97 9.18 -10.64
N ALA A 28 20.48 9.73 -9.54
CA ALA A 28 19.19 9.30 -8.99
C ALA A 28 18.11 9.51 -10.07
N GLY A 29 17.48 8.41 -10.52
CA GLY A 29 16.48 8.42 -11.61
C GLY A 29 16.99 7.92 -12.97
N GLU A 30 18.29 7.67 -13.14
CA GLU A 30 18.83 7.11 -14.38
C GLU A 30 18.37 5.65 -14.56
N GLY A 31 17.60 5.40 -15.62
CA GLY A 31 17.00 4.08 -15.90
C GLY A 31 15.61 3.83 -15.30
N VAL A 32 15.01 4.80 -14.60
CA VAL A 32 13.60 4.72 -14.17
C VAL A 32 12.69 5.02 -15.37
N PRO A 33 11.79 4.10 -15.77
CA PRO A 33 10.91 4.35 -16.91
C PRO A 33 10.02 5.58 -16.69
N ASN A 34 9.88 6.42 -17.73
CA ASN A 34 8.93 7.52 -17.69
C ASN A 34 7.50 6.98 -17.77
N VAL A 35 6.88 6.79 -16.60
CA VAL A 35 5.52 6.27 -16.42
C VAL A 35 4.75 7.16 -15.45
N ALA A 36 3.42 7.18 -15.58
CA ALA A 36 2.55 7.82 -14.60
C ALA A 36 2.12 6.85 -13.50
N LEU A 37 1.66 7.43 -12.40
CA LEU A 37 0.98 6.73 -11.31
C LEU A 37 -0.46 7.22 -11.18
N PHE A 38 -1.41 6.32 -11.34
CA PHE A 38 -2.82 6.57 -11.08
C PHE A 38 -3.26 5.76 -9.87
N THR A 39 -3.85 6.40 -8.86
CA THR A 39 -4.31 5.70 -7.66
C THR A 39 -5.81 5.85 -7.46
N PHE A 40 -6.44 4.77 -6.99
CA PHE A 40 -7.88 4.66 -6.75
C PHE A 40 -8.07 3.98 -5.40
N GLY A 41 -9.10 4.38 -4.66
CA GLY A 41 -9.29 3.81 -3.33
C GLY A 41 -9.90 4.72 -2.30
N ASP A 42 -9.66 4.33 -1.05
CA ASP A 42 -10.10 5.03 0.16
C ASP A 42 -9.01 5.94 0.76
N SER A 43 -9.13 6.24 2.05
CA SER A 43 -8.25 7.14 2.80
C SER A 43 -6.78 6.70 2.84
N TYR A 44 -6.47 5.43 2.61
CA TYR A 44 -5.08 4.96 2.53
C TYR A 44 -4.34 5.57 1.33
N TYR A 45 -5.05 5.83 0.22
CA TYR A 45 -4.50 6.38 -1.02
C TYR A 45 -4.97 7.81 -1.33
N ASP A 46 -5.79 8.41 -0.45
CA ASP A 46 -6.28 9.78 -0.62
C ASP A 46 -5.14 10.79 -0.46
N ALA A 47 -4.79 11.45 -1.57
CA ALA A 47 -3.76 12.48 -1.61
C ALA A 47 -4.25 13.87 -1.16
N GLY A 48 -5.45 13.97 -0.60
CA GLY A 48 -6.10 15.20 -0.16
C GLY A 48 -7.37 15.56 -0.94
N ASN A 49 -7.90 14.66 -1.77
CA ASN A 49 -9.16 14.85 -2.51
C ASN A 49 -10.34 15.12 -1.57
N LYS A 50 -10.42 14.45 -0.41
CA LYS A 50 -11.51 14.69 0.57
C LYS A 50 -11.65 16.16 0.96
N VAL A 51 -10.53 16.90 1.01
CA VAL A 51 -10.52 18.33 1.35
C VAL A 51 -11.28 19.19 0.33
N PHE A 52 -11.26 18.79 -0.95
CA PHE A 52 -11.93 19.52 -2.03
C PHE A 52 -13.36 19.04 -2.29
N LEU A 53 -13.74 17.88 -1.72
CA LEU A 53 -15.07 17.31 -1.88
C LEU A 53 -16.01 17.64 -0.71
N SER A 54 -15.48 17.72 0.52
CA SER A 54 -16.28 17.97 1.71
C SER A 54 -16.72 19.43 1.80
N GLN A 55 -17.93 19.65 2.28
CA GLN A 55 -18.43 20.98 2.65
C GLN A 55 -18.03 21.35 4.08
N ARG A 56 -17.51 20.39 4.85
CA ARG A 56 -17.02 20.60 6.21
C ARG A 56 -15.72 21.38 6.20
N LYS A 57 -15.66 22.42 7.02
CA LYS A 57 -14.45 23.22 7.23
C LYS A 57 -13.50 22.61 8.26
N ASP A 58 -13.97 21.66 9.07
CA ASP A 58 -13.28 21.09 10.23
C ASP A 58 -12.81 19.64 10.00
N LEU A 59 -12.26 19.37 8.81
CA LEU A 59 -11.73 18.05 8.46
C LEU A 59 -10.48 17.72 9.30
N PRO A 60 -10.45 16.64 10.09
CA PRO A 60 -9.34 16.39 11.02
C PRO A 60 -7.95 16.37 10.34
N GLN A 61 -7.87 15.82 9.14
CA GLN A 61 -6.65 15.70 8.34
C GLN A 61 -6.09 17.03 7.80
N THR A 62 -6.81 18.14 7.97
CA THR A 62 -6.31 19.50 7.66
C THR A 62 -5.79 20.23 8.90
N TYR A 63 -5.73 19.56 10.06
CA TYR A 63 -5.21 20.13 11.29
C TYR A 63 -4.07 19.30 11.86
N TRP A 64 -3.20 19.95 12.63
CA TRP A 64 -2.24 19.26 13.46
C TRP A 64 -2.96 18.29 14.41
N PRO A 65 -2.49 17.04 14.59
CA PRO A 65 -1.16 16.53 14.25
C PRO A 65 -1.02 15.79 12.91
N TYR A 66 -2.02 15.81 12.02
CA TYR A 66 -1.83 15.25 10.68
C TYR A 66 -0.71 16.02 9.95
N GLY A 67 0.13 15.28 9.22
CA GLY A 67 1.31 15.84 8.57
C GLY A 67 2.45 16.30 9.50
N LYS A 68 2.42 15.94 10.79
CA LYS A 68 3.46 16.29 11.78
C LYS A 68 4.89 15.94 11.35
N SER A 69 5.12 14.80 10.73
CA SER A 69 6.46 14.37 10.27
C SER A 69 6.98 15.18 9.07
N ARG A 70 6.12 16.02 8.49
CA ARG A 70 6.44 16.98 7.42
C ARG A 70 6.24 18.44 7.82
N ASP A 71 5.90 18.70 9.09
CA ASP A 71 5.61 20.03 9.64
C ASP A 71 4.46 20.80 8.95
N TYR A 72 3.55 20.11 8.24
CA TYR A 72 2.33 20.74 7.72
C TYR A 72 1.19 19.72 7.50
N PRO A 73 -0.06 20.04 7.87
CA PRO A 73 -1.22 19.21 7.52
C PRO A 73 -1.43 19.19 6.01
N ASN A 74 -1.27 18.01 5.40
CA ASN A 74 -1.25 17.83 3.95
C ASN A 74 -2.57 17.28 3.39
N GLY A 75 -3.60 17.14 4.24
CA GLY A 75 -4.91 16.60 3.84
C GLY A 75 -4.95 15.07 3.73
N LYS A 76 -3.86 14.37 4.10
CA LYS A 76 -3.74 12.91 4.01
C LYS A 76 -3.92 12.27 5.39
N PHE A 77 -4.31 11.00 5.40
CA PHE A 77 -4.58 10.24 6.62
C PHE A 77 -3.32 9.58 7.18
N SER A 78 -2.32 10.39 7.52
CA SER A 78 -1.08 9.97 8.19
C SER A 78 -0.41 11.17 8.87
N ASP A 79 0.65 10.95 9.64
CA ASP A 79 1.53 12.03 10.11
C ASP A 79 2.45 12.56 9.00
N GLY A 80 2.41 12.03 7.78
CA GLY A 80 3.22 12.51 6.67
C GLY A 80 2.78 11.95 5.32
N HIS A 81 3.72 11.39 4.57
CA HIS A 81 3.46 10.73 3.29
C HIS A 81 2.73 9.39 3.47
N ILE A 82 1.95 9.04 2.45
CA ILE A 82 1.28 7.74 2.30
C ILE A 82 2.00 6.89 1.25
N VAL A 83 1.70 5.59 1.18
CA VAL A 83 2.37 4.66 0.23
C VAL A 83 2.44 5.21 -1.21
N PRO A 84 1.36 5.77 -1.81
CA PRO A 84 1.44 6.39 -3.14
C PRO A 84 2.50 7.48 -3.30
N ASP A 85 2.77 8.29 -2.27
CA ASP A 85 3.79 9.33 -2.35
C ASP A 85 5.20 8.73 -2.42
N PHE A 86 5.46 7.70 -1.61
CA PHE A 86 6.74 6.99 -1.67
C PHE A 86 6.93 6.29 -3.02
N ILE A 87 5.88 5.67 -3.57
CA ILE A 87 5.96 5.10 -4.93
C ILE A 87 6.19 6.20 -5.98
N ALA A 88 5.55 7.37 -5.84
CA ALA A 88 5.77 8.51 -6.72
C ALA A 88 7.23 8.99 -6.67
N ASP A 89 7.84 9.05 -5.49
CA ASP A 89 9.25 9.35 -5.29
C ASP A 89 10.17 8.29 -5.94
N PHE A 90 9.90 7.01 -5.69
CA PHE A 90 10.69 5.90 -6.25
C PHE A 90 10.67 5.84 -7.79
N ILE A 91 9.60 6.32 -8.43
CA ILE A 91 9.48 6.39 -9.89
C ILE A 91 9.76 7.80 -10.45
N SER A 92 10.31 8.68 -9.63
CA SER A 92 10.77 10.03 -9.99
C SER A 92 9.65 10.92 -10.58
N ILE A 93 8.46 10.88 -9.98
CA ILE A 93 7.43 11.90 -10.22
C ILE A 93 7.90 13.24 -9.65
N PRO A 94 7.72 14.37 -10.37
CA PRO A 94 8.08 15.70 -9.88
C PRO A 94 7.55 15.97 -8.47
N ASN A 95 8.42 16.51 -7.61
CA ASN A 95 8.15 16.79 -6.19
C ASN A 95 7.96 15.55 -5.30
N GLY A 96 8.10 14.33 -5.81
CA GLY A 96 8.06 13.08 -5.03
C GLY A 96 6.73 12.84 -4.31
N VAL A 97 5.64 13.46 -4.77
CA VAL A 97 4.32 13.43 -4.13
C VAL A 97 3.24 13.38 -5.20
N LEU A 98 2.26 12.50 -5.01
CA LEU A 98 1.16 12.36 -5.96
C LEU A 98 0.09 13.45 -5.71
N PRO A 99 -0.34 14.21 -6.73
CA PRO A 99 -1.34 15.25 -6.54
C PRO A 99 -2.77 14.67 -6.45
N PRO A 100 -3.70 15.34 -5.73
CA PRO A 100 -5.12 15.00 -5.72
C PRO A 100 -5.84 15.55 -6.97
N VAL A 101 -6.66 14.72 -7.63
CA VAL A 101 -7.38 15.09 -8.86
C VAL A 101 -8.38 16.24 -8.68
N LEU A 102 -8.89 16.44 -7.48
CA LEU A 102 -9.88 17.49 -7.19
C LEU A 102 -9.26 18.85 -6.87
N LYS A 103 -7.94 18.94 -6.74
CA LYS A 103 -7.26 20.22 -6.49
C LYS A 103 -7.03 20.97 -7.81
N PRO A 104 -7.54 22.20 -7.97
CA PRO A 104 -7.30 22.98 -9.17
C PRO A 104 -5.82 23.34 -9.35
N GLY A 105 -5.35 23.40 -10.60
CA GLY A 105 -4.04 23.94 -10.96
C GLY A 105 -2.83 23.07 -10.59
N VAL A 106 -3.04 21.79 -10.28
CA VAL A 106 -1.94 20.83 -10.07
C VAL A 106 -1.48 20.21 -11.38
N ASP A 107 -0.18 19.95 -11.49
CA ASP A 107 0.38 19.19 -12.61
C ASP A 107 0.02 17.71 -12.47
N ILE A 108 -0.79 17.20 -13.39
CA ILE A 108 -1.22 15.80 -13.45
C ILE A 108 -0.50 15.00 -14.55
N SER A 109 0.49 15.61 -15.23
CA SER A 109 1.16 15.02 -16.40
C SER A 109 1.81 13.67 -16.10
N ARG A 110 2.36 13.49 -14.89
CA ARG A 110 3.00 12.27 -14.39
C ARG A 110 2.07 11.41 -13.51
N GLY A 111 0.77 11.64 -13.57
CA GLY A 111 -0.23 10.88 -12.81
C GLY A 111 -0.89 11.68 -11.70
N VAL A 112 -1.90 11.07 -11.08
CA VAL A 112 -2.80 11.74 -10.13
C VAL A 112 -3.54 10.71 -9.27
N SER A 113 -3.87 11.08 -8.03
CA SER A 113 -4.74 10.28 -7.16
C SER A 113 -6.20 10.63 -7.39
N PHE A 114 -7.00 9.61 -7.71
CA PHE A 114 -8.48 9.64 -7.71
C PHE A 114 -9.08 9.10 -6.41
N ALA A 115 -8.26 8.54 -5.51
CA ALA A 115 -8.73 8.00 -4.24
C ALA A 115 -9.31 9.09 -3.34
N VAL A 116 -10.36 8.75 -2.60
CA VAL A 116 -11.07 9.68 -1.71
C VAL A 116 -11.37 8.97 -0.39
N ALA A 117 -11.11 9.62 0.73
CA ALA A 117 -11.44 9.07 2.03
C ALA A 117 -12.94 8.74 2.17
N ASP A 118 -13.22 7.67 2.92
CA ASP A 118 -14.54 7.06 3.06
C ASP A 118 -15.11 6.45 1.76
N ALA A 119 -14.26 6.18 0.76
CA ALA A 119 -14.69 5.49 -0.44
C ALA A 119 -15.00 4.02 -0.17
N SER A 120 -15.96 3.49 -0.92
CA SER A 120 -16.39 2.10 -0.86
C SER A 120 -16.71 1.59 -2.27
N ILE A 121 -16.99 0.29 -2.38
CA ILE A 121 -17.35 -0.34 -3.64
C ILE A 121 -18.86 -0.25 -3.89
N LEU A 122 -19.69 -0.55 -2.88
CA LEU A 122 -21.14 -0.68 -3.06
C LEU A 122 -21.93 0.62 -2.87
N GLY A 123 -21.39 1.62 -2.20
CA GLY A 123 -22.08 2.89 -1.97
C GLY A 123 -21.35 3.82 -1.01
N ALA A 124 -21.12 5.06 -1.44
CA ALA A 124 -20.33 6.03 -0.69
C ALA A 124 -21.22 7.13 -0.06
N PRO A 125 -20.81 7.73 1.06
CA PRO A 125 -21.42 8.94 1.59
C PRO A 125 -21.41 10.10 0.58
N VAL A 126 -22.28 11.10 0.78
CA VAL A 126 -22.39 12.30 -0.09
C VAL A 126 -21.05 13.02 -0.29
N GLU A 127 -20.24 13.09 0.77
CA GLU A 127 -18.92 13.74 0.73
C GLU A 127 -17.78 12.76 0.37
N SER A 128 -18.08 11.72 -0.38
CA SER A 128 -17.12 10.69 -0.82
C SER A 128 -17.45 10.23 -2.24
N MET A 129 -16.70 9.25 -2.75
CA MET A 129 -16.92 8.62 -4.04
C MET A 129 -16.83 7.11 -3.91
N THR A 130 -17.69 6.39 -4.62
CA THR A 130 -17.50 4.97 -4.88
C THR A 130 -16.30 4.77 -5.80
N LEU A 131 -15.69 3.57 -5.78
CA LEU A 131 -14.63 3.23 -6.73
C LEU A 131 -15.05 3.51 -8.18
N ASN A 132 -16.28 3.13 -8.54
CA ASN A 132 -16.82 3.39 -9.87
C ASN A 132 -16.84 4.88 -10.24
N GLN A 133 -17.22 5.77 -9.32
CA GLN A 133 -17.20 7.22 -9.57
C GLN A 133 -15.77 7.74 -9.79
N GLN A 134 -14.78 7.18 -9.08
CA GLN A 134 -13.37 7.48 -9.31
C GLN A 134 -12.92 7.03 -10.71
N VAL A 135 -13.30 5.81 -11.13
CA VAL A 135 -13.02 5.29 -12.48
C VAL A 135 -13.71 6.11 -13.58
N VAL A 136 -14.96 6.54 -13.38
CA VAL A 136 -15.67 7.43 -14.30
C VAL A 136 -14.98 8.79 -14.38
N LYS A 137 -14.45 9.31 -13.27
CA LYS A 137 -13.66 10.55 -13.29
C LYS A 137 -12.36 10.37 -14.09
N PHE A 138 -11.66 9.25 -13.94
CA PHE A 138 -10.51 8.91 -14.79
C PHE A 138 -10.91 8.85 -16.26
N LYS A 139 -12.00 8.17 -16.61
CA LYS A 139 -12.54 8.12 -17.98
C LYS A 139 -12.73 9.51 -18.58
N ASN A 140 -13.32 10.43 -17.82
CA ASN A 140 -13.60 11.79 -18.28
C ASN A 140 -12.34 12.65 -18.42
N MET A 141 -11.26 12.30 -17.71
CA MET A 141 -9.98 13.01 -17.76
C MET A 141 -8.95 12.30 -18.65
N LYS A 142 -9.27 11.13 -19.20
CA LYS A 142 -8.35 10.29 -19.96
C LYS A 142 -7.62 11.06 -21.07
N SER A 143 -8.29 12.01 -21.72
CA SER A 143 -7.72 12.84 -22.78
C SER A 143 -6.56 13.75 -22.35
N ASN A 144 -6.30 13.90 -21.05
CA ASN A 144 -5.11 14.60 -20.55
C ASN A 144 -3.82 13.78 -20.72
N TRP A 145 -3.93 12.48 -21.05
CA TRP A 145 -2.79 11.59 -21.25
C TRP A 145 -2.90 10.84 -22.57
N ASN A 146 -1.76 10.58 -23.20
CA ASN A 146 -1.70 9.76 -24.41
C ASN A 146 -1.98 8.28 -24.08
N ASP A 147 -2.64 7.57 -24.99
CA ASP A 147 -3.00 6.16 -24.80
C ASP A 147 -1.80 5.27 -24.49
N SER A 148 -0.72 5.41 -25.27
CA SER A 148 0.52 4.67 -25.05
C SER A 148 1.22 4.99 -23.73
N TYR A 149 0.93 6.17 -23.15
CA TYR A 149 1.44 6.57 -21.85
C TYR A 149 0.62 5.92 -20.74
N ILE A 150 -0.70 5.92 -20.86
CA ILE A 150 -1.63 5.21 -19.96
C ILE A 150 -1.29 3.72 -19.92
N GLU A 151 -1.09 3.09 -21.07
CA GLU A 151 -0.76 1.66 -21.18
C GLU A 151 0.51 1.28 -20.41
N LYS A 152 1.51 2.17 -20.34
CA LYS A 152 2.77 1.91 -19.63
C LYS A 152 2.71 2.24 -18.13
N SER A 153 1.65 2.92 -17.69
CA SER A 153 1.53 3.53 -16.37
C SER A 153 0.90 2.59 -15.34
N LEU A 154 1.16 2.88 -14.06
CA LEU A 154 0.68 2.09 -12.94
C LEU A 154 -0.71 2.51 -12.48
N PHE A 155 -1.54 1.52 -12.15
CA PHE A 155 -2.88 1.69 -11.58
C PHE A 155 -2.92 1.02 -10.20
N MET A 156 -2.71 1.79 -9.13
CA MET A 156 -2.76 1.28 -7.76
C MET A 156 -4.17 1.37 -7.17
N ILE A 157 -4.64 0.27 -6.57
CA ILE A 157 -5.99 0.17 -6.01
C ILE A 157 -5.92 -0.34 -4.57
N TYR A 158 -6.54 0.37 -3.63
CA TYR A 158 -6.81 -0.10 -2.27
C TYR A 158 -8.21 0.35 -1.84
N ILE A 159 -9.14 -0.60 -1.68
CA ILE A 159 -10.56 -0.30 -1.47
C ILE A 159 -11.28 -1.49 -0.85
N GLY A 160 -12.34 -1.22 -0.08
CA GLY A 160 -13.21 -2.23 0.51
C GLY A 160 -13.32 -2.15 2.04
N THR A 161 -12.43 -1.39 2.70
CA THR A 161 -12.43 -1.19 4.16
C THR A 161 -13.81 -0.74 4.66
N GLU A 162 -14.36 0.30 4.06
CA GLU A 162 -15.64 0.88 4.48
C GLU A 162 -16.83 -0.06 4.21
N ASP A 163 -16.79 -0.86 3.14
CA ASP A 163 -17.85 -1.84 2.84
C ASP A 163 -18.02 -2.82 4.01
N TYR A 164 -16.92 -3.40 4.50
CA TYR A 164 -16.96 -4.39 5.58
C TYR A 164 -17.20 -3.77 6.96
N LEU A 165 -16.59 -2.61 7.26
CA LEU A 165 -16.84 -1.92 8.53
C LEU A 165 -18.32 -1.52 8.66
N ASN A 166 -18.92 -1.01 7.59
CA ASN A 166 -20.34 -0.63 7.59
C ASN A 166 -21.27 -1.84 7.59
N PHE A 167 -20.95 -2.89 6.82
CA PHE A 167 -21.74 -4.12 6.82
C PHE A 167 -21.81 -4.76 8.19
N THR A 168 -20.69 -4.91 8.89
CA THR A 168 -20.65 -5.52 10.23
C THR A 168 -21.40 -4.67 11.26
N LYS A 169 -21.32 -3.32 11.17
CA LYS A 169 -22.07 -2.42 12.05
C LYS A 169 -23.58 -2.51 11.81
N ALA A 170 -24.00 -2.58 10.54
CA ALA A 170 -25.42 -2.64 10.17
C ALA A 170 -26.03 -4.03 10.36
N ASN A 171 -25.21 -5.09 10.30
CA ASN A 171 -25.67 -6.49 10.34
C ASN A 171 -24.85 -7.30 11.38
N PRO A 172 -24.93 -6.97 12.68
CA PRO A 172 -24.10 -7.62 13.71
C PRO A 172 -24.38 -9.12 13.88
N ASN A 173 -25.54 -9.60 13.42
CA ASN A 173 -25.96 -11.00 13.50
C ASN A 173 -26.00 -11.70 12.13
N ALA A 174 -25.34 -11.14 11.11
CA ALA A 174 -25.28 -11.77 9.79
C ALA A 174 -24.66 -13.17 9.89
N ASP A 175 -25.37 -14.18 9.39
CA ASP A 175 -24.84 -15.55 9.31
C ASP A 175 -23.77 -15.67 8.20
N ALA A 176 -23.12 -16.83 8.13
CA ALA A 176 -22.06 -17.09 7.16
C ALA A 176 -22.55 -16.94 5.69
N SER A 177 -23.81 -17.24 5.41
CA SER A 177 -24.40 -17.13 4.06
C SER A 177 -24.55 -15.66 3.66
N ALA A 178 -25.10 -14.84 4.55
CA ALA A 178 -25.24 -13.40 4.35
C ALA A 178 -23.87 -12.71 4.19
N GLN A 179 -22.88 -13.10 5.00
CA GLN A 179 -21.50 -12.61 4.90
C GLN A 179 -20.89 -12.96 3.53
N GLN A 180 -21.01 -14.21 3.09
CA GLN A 180 -20.47 -14.67 1.81
C GLN A 180 -21.17 -14.00 0.61
N ALA A 181 -22.49 -13.82 0.69
CA ALA A 181 -23.26 -13.10 -0.32
C ALA A 181 -22.81 -11.64 -0.43
N PHE A 182 -22.58 -10.97 0.71
CA PHE A 182 -22.05 -9.62 0.75
C PHE A 182 -20.65 -9.53 0.11
N VAL A 183 -19.71 -10.40 0.52
CA VAL A 183 -18.36 -10.46 -0.09
C VAL A 183 -18.45 -10.67 -1.60
N THR A 184 -19.33 -11.58 -2.05
CA THR A 184 -19.50 -11.87 -3.48
C THR A 184 -19.98 -10.64 -4.24
N ASN A 185 -20.92 -9.87 -3.69
CA ASN A 185 -21.39 -8.63 -4.30
C ASN A 185 -20.26 -7.58 -4.40
N VAL A 186 -19.51 -7.36 -3.32
CA VAL A 186 -18.36 -6.46 -3.27
C VAL A 186 -17.33 -6.84 -4.36
N ILE A 187 -16.95 -8.11 -4.44
CA ILE A 187 -15.96 -8.58 -5.42
C ILE A 187 -16.47 -8.47 -6.85
N ASN A 188 -17.75 -8.77 -7.12
CA ASN A 188 -18.32 -8.62 -8.46
C ASN A 188 -18.29 -7.16 -8.94
N ARG A 189 -18.57 -6.21 -8.05
CA ARG A 189 -18.50 -4.79 -8.40
C ARG A 189 -17.05 -4.32 -8.59
N LEU A 190 -16.13 -4.73 -7.73
CA LEU A 190 -14.69 -4.47 -7.91
C LEU A 190 -14.18 -5.02 -9.24
N LYS A 191 -14.56 -6.25 -9.61
CA LYS A 191 -14.24 -6.87 -10.90
C LYS A 191 -14.71 -5.99 -12.07
N ASN A 192 -15.92 -5.44 -12.00
CA ASN A 192 -16.47 -4.56 -13.03
C ASN A 192 -15.70 -3.24 -13.15
N ASP A 193 -15.30 -2.63 -12.02
CA ASP A 193 -14.55 -1.38 -12.02
C ASP A 193 -13.11 -1.57 -12.56
N ILE A 194 -12.44 -2.69 -12.21
CA ILE A 194 -11.15 -3.07 -12.81
C ILE A 194 -11.30 -3.34 -14.31
N LYS A 195 -12.36 -4.05 -14.72
CA LYS A 195 -12.66 -4.27 -16.14
C LYS A 195 -12.87 -2.96 -16.89
N LEU A 196 -13.51 -1.98 -16.26
CA LEU A 196 -13.70 -0.65 -16.84
C LEU A 196 -12.37 0.08 -17.00
N LEU A 197 -11.51 0.11 -15.98
CA LEU A 197 -10.15 0.66 -16.09
C LEU A 197 -9.36 0.00 -17.22
N TYR A 198 -9.43 -1.33 -17.31
CA TYR A 198 -8.77 -2.09 -18.36
C TYR A 198 -9.27 -1.73 -19.76
N SER A 199 -10.59 -1.54 -19.93
CA SER A 199 -11.18 -1.06 -21.19
C SER A 199 -10.79 0.38 -21.55
N LEU A 200 -10.24 1.14 -20.60
CA LEU A 200 -9.76 2.51 -20.77
C LEU A 200 -8.24 2.56 -21.02
N GLY A 201 -7.58 1.42 -21.25
CA GLY A 201 -6.16 1.33 -21.58
C GLY A 201 -5.23 1.07 -20.40
N ALA A 202 -5.75 0.98 -19.16
CA ALA A 202 -4.94 0.59 -18.01
C ALA A 202 -4.43 -0.84 -18.21
N SER A 203 -3.12 -1.07 -18.16
CA SER A 203 -2.56 -2.43 -18.37
C SER A 203 -1.80 -2.98 -17.16
N LYS A 204 -1.29 -2.11 -16.26
CA LYS A 204 -0.43 -2.49 -15.13
C LYS A 204 -1.11 -2.18 -13.80
N PHE A 205 -1.69 -3.21 -13.18
CA PHE A 205 -2.45 -3.09 -11.94
C PHE A 205 -1.63 -3.46 -10.72
N VAL A 206 -1.72 -2.64 -9.68
CA VAL A 206 -1.14 -2.92 -8.37
C VAL A 206 -2.30 -2.96 -7.37
N VAL A 207 -2.68 -4.14 -6.92
CA VAL A 207 -3.84 -4.29 -6.04
C VAL A 207 -3.36 -4.62 -4.63
N GLN A 208 -3.64 -3.73 -3.68
CA GLN A 208 -3.32 -3.95 -2.27
C GLN A 208 -4.49 -4.67 -1.60
N LEU A 209 -4.19 -5.80 -0.94
CA LEU A 209 -5.17 -6.55 -0.15
C LEU A 209 -5.61 -5.74 1.09
N LEU A 210 -6.78 -6.05 1.63
CA LEU A 210 -7.26 -5.41 2.86
C LEU A 210 -6.36 -5.78 4.05
N ALA A 211 -6.18 -4.83 4.97
CA ALA A 211 -5.58 -5.07 6.28
C ALA A 211 -6.38 -6.12 7.08
N PRO A 212 -5.81 -6.72 8.14
CA PRO A 212 -6.59 -7.42 9.16
C PRO A 212 -7.50 -6.42 9.89
N LEU A 213 -8.70 -6.21 9.35
CA LEU A 213 -9.63 -5.18 9.80
C LEU A 213 -9.99 -5.32 11.28
N GLY A 214 -10.10 -6.56 11.78
CA GLY A 214 -10.31 -6.88 13.19
C GLY A 214 -9.22 -6.36 14.12
N CYS A 215 -8.02 -6.15 13.60
CA CYS A 215 -6.84 -5.73 14.36
C CYS A 215 -6.59 -4.22 14.34
N LEU A 216 -7.40 -3.43 13.63
CA LEU A 216 -7.28 -1.98 13.65
C LEU A 216 -7.54 -1.44 15.07
N PRO A 217 -6.78 -0.45 15.57
CA PRO A 217 -7.01 0.10 16.91
C PRO A 217 -8.44 0.58 17.14
N ILE A 218 -9.11 1.16 16.13
CA ILE A 218 -10.51 1.59 16.25
C ILE A 218 -11.45 0.41 16.45
N VAL A 219 -11.20 -0.72 15.78
CA VAL A 219 -12.04 -1.91 15.88
C VAL A 219 -11.87 -2.55 17.26
N ARG A 220 -10.63 -2.66 17.77
CA ARG A 220 -10.37 -3.12 19.14
C ARG A 220 -11.07 -2.27 20.19
N GLN A 221 -11.06 -0.96 19.99
CA GLN A 221 -11.69 0.00 20.90
C GLN A 221 -13.22 -0.06 20.83
N GLU A 222 -13.82 -0.09 19.64
CA GLU A 222 -15.28 -0.13 19.45
C GLU A 222 -15.90 -1.46 19.93
N TYR A 223 -15.25 -2.59 19.64
CA TYR A 223 -15.72 -3.93 20.03
C TYR A 223 -15.18 -4.42 21.37
N LYS A 224 -14.36 -3.61 22.06
CA LYS A 224 -13.83 -3.89 23.40
C LYS A 224 -13.09 -5.24 23.50
N THR A 225 -12.33 -5.60 22.47
CA THR A 225 -11.60 -6.89 22.40
C THR A 225 -10.30 -6.91 23.20
N GLY A 226 -9.96 -5.81 23.90
CA GLY A 226 -8.64 -5.65 24.49
C GLY A 226 -7.56 -5.66 23.40
N ASN A 227 -6.50 -6.44 23.58
CA ASN A 227 -5.43 -6.57 22.59
C ASN A 227 -5.75 -7.53 21.44
N GLU A 228 -6.79 -8.35 21.59
CA GLU A 228 -7.20 -9.33 20.58
C GLU A 228 -7.85 -8.64 19.38
N CYS A 229 -7.79 -9.29 18.23
CA CYS A 229 -8.50 -8.82 17.05
C CYS A 229 -9.96 -9.25 17.07
N TYR A 230 -10.82 -8.46 16.44
CA TYR A 230 -12.21 -8.85 16.23
C TYR A 230 -12.32 -9.80 15.02
N GLU A 231 -12.40 -11.11 15.29
CA GLU A 231 -12.24 -12.16 14.26
C GLU A 231 -13.26 -12.07 13.12
N LEU A 232 -14.50 -11.66 13.37
CA LEU A 232 -15.50 -11.52 12.30
C LEU A 232 -15.04 -10.58 11.17
N LEU A 233 -14.44 -9.43 11.51
CA LEU A 233 -13.91 -8.50 10.52
C LEU A 233 -12.65 -9.03 9.83
N ASN A 234 -11.81 -9.78 10.56
CA ASN A 234 -10.66 -10.46 9.97
C ASN A 234 -11.11 -11.52 8.95
N ASP A 235 -12.15 -12.29 9.25
CA ASP A 235 -12.65 -13.35 8.37
C ASP A 235 -13.31 -12.78 7.11
N LEU A 236 -14.05 -11.68 7.23
CA LEU A 236 -14.56 -10.95 6.06
C LEU A 236 -13.42 -10.42 5.17
N ALA A 237 -12.37 -9.85 5.77
CA ALA A 237 -11.19 -9.40 5.04
C ALA A 237 -10.45 -10.57 4.36
N LYS A 238 -10.28 -11.72 5.03
CA LYS A 238 -9.71 -12.93 4.43
C LYS A 238 -10.54 -13.42 3.23
N GLN A 239 -11.87 -13.43 3.37
CA GLN A 239 -12.77 -13.83 2.27
C GLN A 239 -12.64 -12.89 1.07
N HIS A 240 -12.58 -11.58 1.29
CA HIS A 240 -12.30 -10.59 0.23
C HIS A 240 -10.95 -10.87 -0.43
N ASN A 241 -9.89 -10.91 0.37
CA ASN A 241 -8.51 -11.04 -0.08
C ASN A 241 -8.29 -12.33 -0.89
N GLY A 242 -8.92 -13.43 -0.47
CA GLY A 242 -8.86 -14.73 -1.17
C GLY A 242 -9.50 -14.74 -2.57
N LYS A 243 -10.24 -13.69 -2.95
CA LYS A 243 -10.85 -13.57 -4.29
C LYS A 243 -10.06 -12.69 -5.25
N ILE A 244 -9.16 -11.83 -4.75
CA ILE A 244 -8.44 -10.84 -5.56
C ILE A 244 -7.47 -11.51 -6.54
N GLY A 245 -6.56 -12.35 -6.04
CA GLY A 245 -5.58 -13.04 -6.88
C GLY A 245 -6.21 -13.87 -8.00
N PRO A 246 -7.18 -14.76 -7.70
CA PRO A 246 -7.90 -15.53 -8.73
C PRO A 246 -8.61 -14.65 -9.76
N MET A 247 -9.23 -13.54 -9.34
CA MET A 247 -9.88 -12.59 -10.25
C MET A 247 -8.87 -11.94 -11.21
N LEU A 248 -7.70 -11.53 -10.72
CA LEU A 248 -6.65 -10.93 -11.56
C LEU A 248 -5.99 -11.96 -12.49
N ASN A 249 -5.80 -13.19 -12.02
CA ASN A 249 -5.38 -14.31 -12.87
C ASN A 249 -6.35 -14.54 -14.04
N GLU A 250 -7.66 -14.45 -13.79
CA GLU A 250 -8.67 -14.57 -14.85
C GLU A 250 -8.46 -13.48 -15.92
N PHE A 251 -8.33 -12.21 -15.51
CA PHE A 251 -8.06 -11.11 -16.44
C PHE A 251 -6.78 -11.31 -17.25
N ALA A 252 -5.69 -11.70 -16.58
CA ALA A 252 -4.40 -11.94 -17.25
C ALA A 252 -4.47 -13.07 -18.29
N LYS A 253 -5.25 -14.14 -18.02
CA LYS A 253 -5.40 -15.29 -18.92
C LYS A 253 -6.31 -15.03 -20.11
N ILE A 254 -7.39 -14.27 -19.91
CA ILE A 254 -8.37 -13.98 -20.97
C ILE A 254 -8.03 -12.70 -21.76
N SER A 255 -6.97 -12.00 -21.38
CA SER A 255 -6.54 -10.76 -22.02
C SER A 255 -6.24 -10.99 -23.51
N THR A 256 -7.07 -10.43 -24.38
CA THR A 256 -6.84 -10.37 -25.83
C THR A 256 -6.37 -9.00 -26.31
N SER A 257 -6.15 -8.06 -25.38
CA SER A 257 -5.75 -6.69 -25.69
C SER A 257 -4.32 -6.63 -26.24
N PRO A 258 -4.02 -5.72 -27.20
CA PRO A 258 -2.66 -5.49 -27.67
C PRO A 258 -1.71 -4.96 -26.59
N TYR A 259 -2.22 -4.45 -25.45
CA TYR A 259 -1.41 -3.96 -24.34
C TYR A 259 -1.31 -4.94 -23.15
N GLY A 260 -1.99 -6.10 -23.22
CA GLY A 260 -1.97 -7.13 -22.18
C GLY A 260 -2.64 -6.70 -20.87
N PHE A 261 -2.75 -7.62 -19.91
CA PHE A 261 -3.19 -7.35 -18.54
C PHE A 261 -2.14 -7.89 -17.57
N GLN A 262 -1.44 -6.99 -16.91
CA GLN A 262 -0.32 -7.27 -16.02
C GLN A 262 -0.64 -6.77 -14.63
N PHE A 263 -0.26 -7.52 -13.60
CA PHE A 263 -0.59 -7.12 -12.26
C PHE A 263 0.42 -7.60 -11.22
N THR A 264 0.35 -6.97 -10.06
CA THR A 264 0.88 -7.49 -8.80
C THR A 264 -0.11 -7.28 -7.67
N VAL A 265 -0.04 -8.15 -6.68
CA VAL A 265 -0.86 -8.13 -5.46
C VAL A 265 0.06 -7.92 -4.27
N PHE A 266 -0.24 -6.92 -3.47
CA PHE A 266 0.43 -6.70 -2.19
C PHE A 266 -0.39 -7.27 -1.05
N ASP A 267 0.14 -8.31 -0.41
CA ASP A 267 -0.40 -8.98 0.77
C ASP A 267 -0.21 -8.12 2.04
N PHE A 268 -0.87 -6.96 2.02
CA PHE A 268 -0.88 -6.01 3.11
C PHE A 268 -1.47 -6.63 4.38
N TYR A 269 -2.38 -7.60 4.25
CA TYR A 269 -2.92 -8.37 5.37
C TYR A 269 -1.79 -9.02 6.19
N ASN A 270 -0.96 -9.84 5.53
CA ASN A 270 0.13 -10.52 6.20
C ASN A 270 1.29 -9.58 6.52
N ALA A 271 1.52 -8.53 5.72
CA ALA A 271 2.49 -7.50 6.05
C ALA A 271 2.16 -6.82 7.38
N VAL A 272 0.89 -6.48 7.63
CA VAL A 272 0.43 -5.93 8.90
C VAL A 272 0.55 -6.98 10.01
N LEU A 273 0.07 -8.20 9.82
CA LEU A 273 0.13 -9.25 10.86
C LEU A 273 1.56 -9.53 11.32
N ARG A 274 2.55 -9.62 10.41
CA ARG A 274 3.96 -9.82 10.77
C ARG A 274 4.52 -8.72 11.69
N ARG A 275 3.94 -7.51 11.64
CA ARG A 275 4.38 -6.33 12.40
C ARG A 275 3.62 -6.16 13.72
N ILE A 276 2.37 -6.60 13.78
CA ILE A 276 1.55 -6.48 14.99
C ILE A 276 1.52 -7.75 15.84
N ALA A 277 2.01 -8.89 15.34
CA ALA A 277 2.03 -10.16 16.07
C ALA A 277 2.80 -10.04 17.40
N THR A 278 2.20 -10.58 18.46
CA THR A 278 2.72 -10.55 19.83
C THR A 278 3.97 -11.42 19.96
N GLY A 279 4.99 -10.86 20.59
CA GLY A 279 6.31 -11.48 20.74
C GLY A 279 7.30 -10.69 19.91
N ARG A 280 7.96 -9.71 20.54
CA ARG A 280 8.96 -8.79 19.96
C ARG A 280 9.81 -9.49 18.91
N SER A 281 9.37 -9.48 17.66
CA SER A 281 10.27 -9.65 16.54
C SER A 281 11.06 -8.36 16.53
N LEU A 282 12.19 -8.35 17.24
CA LEU A 282 13.20 -7.28 17.21
C LEU A 282 13.65 -6.96 15.76
N ASN A 283 13.20 -7.74 14.78
CA ASN A 283 13.39 -7.52 13.35
C ASN A 283 12.54 -6.34 12.80
N TYR A 284 11.48 -5.91 13.49
CA TYR A 284 10.65 -4.78 13.03
C TYR A 284 10.78 -3.58 13.97
N ARG A 285 10.84 -2.37 13.38
CA ARG A 285 11.23 -1.12 14.05
C ARG A 285 10.17 -0.55 15.03
N PHE A 286 8.94 -1.08 15.04
CA PHE A 286 7.82 -0.52 15.81
C PHE A 286 7.75 -1.11 17.22
N PHE A 287 7.71 -0.23 18.22
CA PHE A 287 7.56 -0.60 19.64
C PHE A 287 6.10 -0.67 20.07
N VAL A 288 5.22 0.11 19.43
CA VAL A 288 3.78 0.16 19.73
C VAL A 288 2.98 -0.15 18.47
N THR A 289 2.25 -1.26 18.50
CA THR A 289 1.62 -1.84 17.30
C THR A 289 0.15 -2.19 17.49
N ASN A 290 -0.36 -2.12 18.72
CA ASN A 290 -1.77 -2.37 19.05
C ASN A 290 -2.59 -1.11 19.35
N THR A 291 -1.93 0.03 19.56
CA THR A 291 -2.49 1.32 19.96
C THR A 291 -2.00 2.40 18.99
N SER A 292 -2.80 3.44 18.79
CA SER A 292 -2.46 4.55 17.88
C SER A 292 -1.59 5.61 18.56
N CYS A 293 -0.79 6.31 17.77
CA CYS A 293 -0.01 7.46 18.25
C CYS A 293 -0.93 8.62 18.67
N CYS A 294 -2.03 8.84 17.96
CA CYS A 294 -2.91 9.99 18.12
C CYS A 294 -4.37 9.59 18.37
N GLY A 295 -4.93 10.05 19.50
CA GLY A 295 -6.36 9.91 19.79
C GLY A 295 -6.67 9.76 21.28
N VAL A 296 -7.86 9.26 21.58
CA VAL A 296 -8.38 8.97 22.93
C VAL A 296 -9.02 7.59 23.01
N GLY A 297 -9.27 7.12 24.23
CA GLY A 297 -9.87 5.82 24.53
C GLY A 297 -8.83 4.76 24.86
N THR A 298 -9.26 3.49 24.90
CA THR A 298 -8.42 2.36 25.32
C THR A 298 -7.24 2.09 24.38
N HIS A 299 -7.35 2.47 23.11
CA HIS A 299 -6.32 2.27 22.08
C HIS A 299 -5.95 3.56 21.35
N ASN A 300 -6.21 4.72 21.98
CA ASN A 300 -6.05 6.05 21.37
C ASN A 300 -6.65 6.13 19.96
N ALA A 301 -7.78 5.48 19.72
CA ALA A 301 -8.23 5.23 18.34
C ALA A 301 -9.24 6.26 17.80
N TYR A 302 -9.64 7.24 18.61
CA TYR A 302 -10.65 8.23 18.22
C TYR A 302 -10.16 9.67 18.44
N GLY A 303 -10.67 10.59 17.61
CA GLY A 303 -10.59 12.03 17.87
C GLY A 303 -9.33 12.73 17.41
N CYS A 304 -8.37 12.01 16.82
CA CYS A 304 -7.16 12.65 16.28
C CYS A 304 -7.52 13.81 15.34
N GLY A 305 -6.87 14.97 15.52
CA GLY A 305 -7.09 16.18 14.71
C GLY A 305 -8.46 16.86 14.89
N LYS A 306 -9.34 16.36 15.78
CA LYS A 306 -10.64 17.01 16.06
C LYS A 306 -10.46 18.11 17.10
N GLY A 307 -10.78 19.36 16.72
CA GLY A 307 -10.63 20.52 17.61
C GLY A 307 -11.45 20.47 18.91
N ASN A 308 -12.52 19.67 18.94
CA ASN A 308 -13.36 19.47 20.12
C ASN A 308 -12.99 18.21 20.94
N VAL A 309 -11.88 17.53 20.61
CA VAL A 309 -11.38 16.37 21.36
C VAL A 309 -9.95 16.65 21.82
N HIS A 310 -9.71 16.55 23.12
CA HIS A 310 -8.35 16.64 23.68
C HIS A 310 -7.61 15.31 23.48
N SER A 311 -7.18 15.06 22.24
CA SER A 311 -6.45 13.84 21.88
C SER A 311 -5.04 13.82 22.44
N LYS A 312 -4.61 12.64 22.87
CA LYS A 312 -3.20 12.37 23.14
C LYS A 312 -2.46 12.28 21.82
N LEU A 313 -1.20 12.69 21.84
CA LEU A 313 -0.24 12.45 20.77
C LEU A 313 1.00 11.78 21.37
N CYS A 314 1.52 10.75 20.71
CA CYS A 314 2.74 10.09 21.12
C CYS A 314 3.98 10.99 20.94
N GLU A 315 5.00 10.79 21.77
CA GLU A 315 6.24 11.56 21.72
C GLU A 315 7.04 11.30 20.43
N TYR A 316 7.07 10.04 19.98
CA TYR A 316 7.86 9.62 18.82
C TYR A 316 7.04 8.77 17.84
N GLN A 317 6.62 9.36 16.72
CA GLN A 317 5.73 8.74 15.73
C GLN A 317 6.37 7.50 15.10
N ARG A 318 7.68 7.52 14.86
CA ARG A 318 8.41 6.43 14.17
C ARG A 318 8.50 5.13 15.00
N SER A 319 8.15 5.14 16.29
CA SER A 319 8.01 3.92 17.10
C SER A 319 6.60 3.30 17.08
N TYR A 320 5.62 3.99 16.47
CA TYR A 320 4.25 3.53 16.36
C TYR A 320 3.96 3.01 14.95
N PHE A 321 3.24 1.89 14.86
CA PHE A 321 2.77 1.38 13.56
C PHE A 321 1.52 2.13 13.06
N PHE A 322 0.62 2.48 13.97
CA PHE A 322 -0.61 3.23 13.68
C PHE A 322 -0.49 4.69 14.10
N PHE A 323 -0.81 5.61 13.20
CA PHE A 323 -0.87 7.03 13.51
C PHE A 323 -2.17 7.37 14.23
N ASP A 324 -3.31 7.06 13.62
CA ASP A 324 -4.64 7.17 14.20
C ASP A 324 -5.30 5.78 14.31
N GLY A 325 -6.59 5.74 14.65
CA GLY A 325 -7.31 4.49 14.86
C GLY A 325 -7.40 3.54 13.66
N ARG A 326 -7.05 4.00 12.45
CA ARG A 326 -7.22 3.26 11.20
C ARG A 326 -5.97 3.25 10.33
N HIS A 327 -5.15 4.29 10.38
CA HIS A 327 -4.10 4.54 9.39
C HIS A 327 -2.70 4.42 9.98
N ASN A 328 -1.75 4.08 9.11
CA ASN A 328 -0.36 3.90 9.47
C ASN A 328 0.38 5.23 9.64
N THR A 329 1.43 5.20 10.47
CA THR A 329 2.40 6.30 10.52
C THR A 329 3.17 6.40 9.22
N GLU A 330 3.71 7.57 8.91
CA GLU A 330 4.54 7.78 7.72
C GLU A 330 5.68 6.76 7.67
N LYS A 331 6.28 6.41 8.82
CA LYS A 331 7.35 5.40 8.84
C LYS A 331 6.84 4.01 8.47
N ALA A 332 5.64 3.63 8.92
CA ALA A 332 5.00 2.40 8.49
C ALA A 332 4.61 2.46 7.00
N GLN A 333 4.13 3.59 6.50
CA GLN A 333 3.84 3.79 5.07
C GLN A 333 5.10 3.67 4.20
N GLU A 334 6.23 4.25 4.62
CA GLU A 334 7.54 4.12 3.97
C GLU A 334 7.97 2.65 3.88
N GLU A 335 7.84 1.91 4.98
CA GLU A 335 8.18 0.49 5.02
C GLU A 335 7.27 -0.35 4.11
N MET A 336 5.96 -0.09 4.11
CA MET A 336 5.01 -0.75 3.18
C MET A 336 5.36 -0.45 1.73
N ALA A 337 5.71 0.80 1.41
CA ALA A 337 6.10 1.19 0.06
C ALA A 337 7.37 0.48 -0.39
N HIS A 338 8.37 0.28 0.48
CA HIS A 338 9.56 -0.50 0.15
C HIS A 338 9.25 -1.97 -0.11
N LEU A 339 8.41 -2.61 0.71
CA LEU A 339 7.95 -3.98 0.46
C LEU A 339 7.30 -4.09 -0.91
N LEU A 340 6.33 -3.21 -1.18
CA LEU A 340 5.60 -3.13 -2.43
C LEU A 340 6.52 -2.90 -3.64
N TYR A 341 7.49 -1.98 -3.50
CA TYR A 341 8.32 -1.54 -4.62
C TYR A 341 9.41 -2.55 -5.00
N GLY A 342 10.10 -3.16 -4.05
CA GLY A 342 11.23 -4.01 -4.39
C GLY A 342 11.80 -4.91 -3.30
N ALA A 343 11.17 -5.05 -2.13
CA ALA A 343 11.86 -5.62 -0.97
C ALA A 343 11.44 -7.05 -0.56
N ASP A 344 10.29 -7.60 -0.97
CA ASP A 344 9.89 -8.91 -0.44
C ASP A 344 8.90 -9.72 -1.31
N PRO A 345 9.33 -10.82 -1.96
CA PRO A 345 8.42 -11.71 -2.68
C PRO A 345 7.49 -12.51 -1.76
N ASP A 346 7.68 -12.49 -0.44
CA ASP A 346 6.75 -13.16 0.50
C ASP A 346 5.42 -12.42 0.64
N VAL A 347 5.39 -11.12 0.35
CA VAL A 347 4.20 -10.27 0.50
C VAL A 347 3.83 -9.53 -0.78
N VAL A 348 4.58 -9.68 -1.86
CA VAL A 348 4.25 -9.10 -3.18
C VAL A 348 4.43 -10.17 -4.25
N GLN A 349 3.39 -10.38 -5.07
CA GLN A 349 3.44 -11.42 -6.11
C GLN A 349 2.49 -11.10 -7.30
N PRO A 350 2.77 -11.62 -8.50
CA PRO A 350 3.91 -12.49 -8.84
C PRO A 350 5.26 -11.75 -8.91
N MET A 351 5.24 -10.43 -9.07
CA MET A 351 6.44 -9.60 -9.20
C MET A 351 6.32 -8.30 -8.40
N THR A 352 7.43 -7.67 -8.09
CA THR A 352 7.48 -6.36 -7.44
C THR A 352 6.96 -5.24 -8.35
N VAL A 353 6.61 -4.08 -7.78
CA VAL A 353 6.23 -2.92 -8.61
C VAL A 353 7.40 -2.48 -9.50
N ARG A 354 8.65 -2.58 -9.04
CA ARG A 354 9.83 -2.28 -9.85
C ARG A 354 9.90 -3.15 -11.11
N GLU A 355 9.59 -4.44 -10.99
CA GLU A 355 9.54 -5.38 -12.13
C GLU A 355 8.33 -5.10 -13.03
N LEU A 356 7.16 -4.83 -12.44
CA LEU A 356 5.93 -4.53 -13.19
C LEU A 356 6.10 -3.29 -14.09
N ILE A 357 6.75 -2.23 -13.60
CA ILE A 357 6.97 -0.98 -14.36
C ILE A 357 7.73 -1.24 -15.67
N VAL A 358 8.74 -2.13 -15.65
CA VAL A 358 9.54 -2.46 -16.84
C VAL A 358 8.98 -3.62 -17.65
N TYR A 359 7.94 -4.33 -17.14
CA TYR A 359 7.31 -5.42 -17.86
C TYR A 359 6.78 -4.93 -19.22
N PRO A 360 7.11 -5.58 -20.36
CA PRO A 360 6.74 -5.03 -21.67
C PRO A 360 5.22 -5.01 -21.86
N THR A 361 4.67 -3.88 -22.32
CA THR A 361 3.26 -3.77 -22.68
C THR A 361 2.93 -4.71 -23.86
N GLY A 362 1.78 -5.38 -23.80
CA GLY A 362 1.33 -6.32 -24.84
C GLY A 362 1.80 -7.76 -24.65
N GLU A 363 2.79 -7.99 -23.79
CA GLU A 363 3.22 -9.32 -23.42
C GLU A 363 2.26 -9.94 -22.41
N THR A 364 1.94 -11.23 -22.61
CA THR A 364 1.18 -12.03 -21.65
C THR A 364 2.00 -12.20 -20.37
N MET A 365 1.32 -12.25 -19.22
CA MET A 365 1.97 -12.59 -17.95
C MET A 365 2.55 -14.00 -18.01
N ARG A 366 3.82 -14.12 -17.61
CA ARG A 366 4.52 -15.40 -17.48
C ARG A 366 4.28 -16.08 -16.14
N GLU A 367 4.07 -15.27 -15.11
CA GLU A 367 3.83 -15.70 -13.74
C GLU A 367 2.46 -15.21 -13.30
N TYR A 368 1.80 -15.99 -12.47
CA TYR A 368 0.45 -15.74 -12.00
C TYR A 368 0.46 -15.70 -10.47
N TRP A 369 -0.57 -15.08 -9.90
CA TRP A 369 -0.75 -15.11 -8.46
C TRP A 369 -1.03 -16.54 -8.01
N GLU A 370 -0.36 -16.96 -6.95
CA GLU A 370 -0.58 -18.25 -6.30
C GLU A 370 -1.06 -18.02 -4.87
N PRO A 371 -1.98 -18.84 -4.35
CA PRO A 371 -2.34 -18.80 -2.94
C PRO A 371 -1.08 -18.93 -2.08
N ASN A 372 -0.88 -17.99 -1.15
CA ASN A 372 0.25 -18.00 -0.22
C ASN A 372 0.19 -19.27 0.65
N ASN A 373 0.86 -20.36 0.22
CA ASN A 373 1.05 -21.60 0.98
C ASN A 373 2.12 -21.46 2.09
N LEU A 374 2.23 -20.27 2.71
CA LEU A 374 3.25 -19.97 3.73
C LEU A 374 3.05 -20.77 5.03
N ALA A 375 1.95 -21.53 5.17
CA ALA A 375 1.84 -22.58 6.19
C ALA A 375 2.76 -23.81 5.92
N ILE A 376 3.25 -24.00 4.69
CA ILE A 376 4.01 -25.20 4.27
C ILE A 376 5.51 -24.92 4.11
N ARG A 377 5.93 -23.67 3.86
CA ARG A 377 7.36 -23.31 3.79
C ARG A 377 7.93 -22.92 5.16
N ARG A 378 7.79 -23.79 6.16
CA ARG A 378 8.77 -23.79 7.27
C ARG A 378 10.08 -24.32 6.68
N ARG A 379 11.12 -23.48 6.60
CA ARG A 379 12.50 -23.97 6.42
C ARG A 379 12.74 -25.05 7.48
N PRO A 380 13.37 -26.20 7.16
CA PRO A 380 13.77 -27.15 8.18
C PRO A 380 14.66 -26.41 9.18
N SER A 381 14.39 -26.54 10.48
CA SER A 381 15.34 -26.11 11.50
C SER A 381 16.66 -26.85 11.23
N ARG A 382 17.68 -26.11 10.81
CA ARG A 382 19.05 -26.58 10.97
C ARG A 382 19.41 -26.33 12.43
N ASP A 383 19.01 -27.25 13.29
CA ASP A 383 19.61 -27.44 14.59
C ASP A 383 21.04 -27.93 14.37
N PHE A 384 21.97 -27.00 14.15
CA PHE A 384 23.39 -27.26 14.37
C PHE A 384 23.68 -26.95 15.83
N TYR A 385 23.54 -27.97 16.68
CA TYR A 385 24.21 -28.02 17.97
C TYR A 385 25.73 -27.99 17.72
N LEU A 386 26.33 -26.81 17.83
CA LEU A 386 27.76 -26.69 18.09
C LEU A 386 27.97 -26.94 19.58
N GLY A 387 28.22 -28.21 19.92
CA GLY A 387 28.81 -28.58 21.19
C GLY A 387 30.26 -28.08 21.22
N LEU A 388 30.49 -26.97 21.92
CA LEU A 388 31.83 -26.60 22.37
C LEU A 388 31.99 -27.05 23.82
N SER A 389 32.57 -28.24 23.96
CA SER A 389 33.30 -28.65 25.15
C SER A 389 34.49 -27.71 25.31
N ALA A 390 34.55 -26.99 26.43
CA ALA A 390 35.75 -26.33 26.90
C ALA A 390 36.13 -26.96 28.24
N TYR A 391 37.17 -27.78 28.18
CA TYR A 391 38.07 -28.03 29.30
C TYR A 391 38.72 -26.71 29.70
N TYR A 392 38.51 -26.27 30.94
CA TYR A 392 39.51 -25.92 31.97
C TYR A 392 38.82 -25.30 33.18
#